data_AF-A0A832ZH58-F1
#
_entry.id   AF-A0A832ZH58-F1
#
_cell.length_a   1.000
_cell.length_b   1.000
_cell.length_c   1.000
_cell.angle_alpha   90.00
_cell.angle_beta   90.00
_cell.angle_gamma   90.00
#
_symmetry.space_group_name_H-M   'P 1'
#
loop_
_entity.id
_entity.type
_entity.pdbx_description
1 polymer ?
#
loop_
_entity_poly.entity_id
_entity_poly.type
_entity_poly.pdbx_seq_one_letter_code
_entity_poly.pdbx_strand_id
1 'polypeptide(L)'
;MDVIKVGPEEYRKVRFGKLMVSHGLLIALLSIISALLILFIGIVWNLHKTYETLALLIIITFSIAFLPILFYKVYTQNLDKNIEERYPSFLRDLAEALASGMTLVQALKHVSQVDYGPLSPFIKKLYTWLSWGVDFSKAFEKYNKFFKNNPTIVRANYIILEAYKEGGNMEKVLETVANDLESIKELDKLKKSYISQQVMVLYVIFFIFVGLIVMLKYVLQPMITQQVMLKGTQGVFGMASQTLDLKSFKIISALAIIIEGVIIAFVIGVVETGKISSGLKHLAITLTSALVIALLFILPEQVSLSLFVYPKQAYLSQEIQVEGMVAVDAVPINNENIHINIIGPASITESIPIKNGKFVYKYTPTARGEYRVQAVYTRNGKKYAKEDRFVVS
;
A
#
# COMPACT_ATOMS: atom_id res chain seq x y z
N MET A 1 -16.64 -4.06 -49.37
CA MET A 1 -15.49 -3.96 -48.43
C MET A 1 -16.07 -3.75 -47.04
N ASP A 2 -15.87 -4.73 -46.18
CA ASP A 2 -16.76 -5.06 -45.07
C ASP A 2 -17.00 -3.94 -44.07
N VAL A 3 -18.28 -3.55 -43.96
CA VAL A 3 -18.78 -2.71 -42.88
C VAL A 3 -18.68 -3.53 -41.60
N ILE A 4 -17.70 -3.19 -40.77
CA ILE A 4 -17.50 -3.71 -39.42
C ILE A 4 -18.81 -3.54 -38.63
N LYS A 5 -19.61 -4.62 -38.59
CA LYS A 5 -20.73 -4.80 -37.67
C LYS A 5 -20.15 -5.14 -36.29
N VAL A 6 -19.58 -4.16 -35.61
CA VAL A 6 -19.30 -4.30 -34.18
C VAL A 6 -20.17 -3.29 -33.45
N GLY A 7 -21.15 -3.83 -32.72
CA GLY A 7 -22.01 -3.04 -31.85
C GLY A 7 -21.21 -2.53 -30.64
N PRO A 8 -21.59 -1.38 -30.05
CA PRO A 8 -20.89 -0.78 -28.90
C PRO A 8 -20.71 -1.68 -27.67
N GLU A 9 -21.52 -2.74 -27.54
CA GLU A 9 -21.48 -3.68 -26.41
C GLU A 9 -20.34 -4.72 -26.48
N GLU A 10 -19.71 -4.93 -27.65
CA GLU A 10 -18.76 -6.05 -27.87
C GLU A 10 -17.30 -5.72 -27.57
N TYR A 11 -16.92 -4.44 -27.46
CA TYR A 11 -15.52 -4.06 -27.21
C TYR A 11 -15.01 -4.38 -25.80
N ARG A 12 -15.89 -4.74 -24.85
CA ARG A 12 -15.53 -4.95 -23.44
C ARG A 12 -15.94 -6.30 -22.85
N LYS A 13 -16.37 -7.26 -23.68
CA LYS A 13 -16.76 -8.62 -23.24
C LYS A 13 -16.00 -9.66 -24.06
N VAL A 14 -15.32 -10.61 -23.39
CA VAL A 14 -14.74 -11.80 -24.05
C VAL A 14 -15.77 -12.92 -23.90
N ARG A 15 -16.09 -13.63 -24.99
CA ARG A 15 -16.95 -14.81 -24.92
C ARG A 15 -16.14 -16.02 -24.43
N PHE A 16 -16.48 -16.54 -23.25
CA PHE A 16 -16.11 -17.89 -22.83
C PHE A 16 -17.37 -18.75 -22.77
N GLY A 17 -17.59 -19.58 -23.79
CA GLY A 17 -18.78 -20.43 -23.87
C GLY A 17 -20.10 -19.64 -23.85
N LYS A 18 -21.01 -19.99 -22.92
CA LYS A 18 -22.33 -19.32 -22.72
C LYS A 18 -22.30 -18.12 -21.76
N LEU A 19 -21.17 -17.80 -21.12
CA LEU A 19 -21.06 -16.67 -20.18
C LEU A 19 -20.36 -15.47 -20.83
N MET A 20 -21.00 -14.30 -20.81
CA MET A 20 -20.36 -13.03 -21.13
C MET A 20 -19.55 -12.55 -19.92
N VAL A 21 -18.22 -12.71 -19.96
CA VAL A 21 -17.33 -12.23 -18.90
C VAL A 21 -16.76 -10.87 -19.31
N SER A 22 -16.92 -9.87 -18.43
CA SER A 22 -16.30 -8.56 -18.64
C SER A 22 -14.77 -8.69 -18.57
N HIS A 23 -14.03 -7.98 -19.43
CA HIS A 23 -12.55 -8.08 -19.49
C HIS A 23 -11.88 -7.88 -18.11
N GLY A 24 -12.48 -7.07 -17.23
CA GLY A 24 -11.97 -6.85 -15.87
C GLY A 24 -12.07 -8.05 -14.93
N LEU A 25 -13.09 -8.92 -15.09
CA LEU A 25 -13.23 -10.13 -14.28
C LEU A 25 -12.20 -11.21 -14.67
N LEU A 26 -11.89 -11.32 -15.96
CA LEU A 26 -10.83 -12.23 -16.44
C LEU A 26 -9.45 -11.83 -15.92
N ILE A 27 -9.13 -10.53 -15.98
CA ILE A 27 -7.86 -10.01 -15.47
C ILE A 27 -7.77 -10.22 -13.95
N ALA A 28 -8.86 -10.02 -13.22
CA ALA A 28 -8.89 -10.28 -11.77
C ALA A 28 -8.67 -11.76 -11.44
N LEU A 29 -9.34 -12.67 -12.13
CA LEU A 29 -9.16 -14.12 -11.93
C LEU A 29 -7.73 -14.57 -12.24
N LEU A 30 -7.16 -14.12 -13.37
CA LEU A 30 -5.77 -14.43 -13.74
C LEU A 30 -4.76 -13.89 -12.72
N SER A 31 -5.00 -12.68 -12.21
CA SER A 31 -4.11 -12.06 -11.20
C SER A 31 -4.14 -12.81 -9.87
N ILE A 32 -5.32 -13.25 -9.43
CA ILE A 32 -5.49 -14.04 -8.20
C ILE A 32 -4.84 -15.42 -8.36
N ILE A 33 -5.05 -16.09 -9.49
CA ILE A 33 -4.45 -17.40 -9.77
C ILE A 33 -2.92 -17.29 -9.78
N SER A 34 -2.38 -16.27 -10.45
CA SER A 34 -0.93 -16.01 -10.49
C SER A 34 -0.35 -15.77 -9.09
N ALA A 35 -1.04 -14.96 -8.27
CA ALA A 35 -0.62 -14.69 -6.90
C ALA A 35 -0.62 -15.95 -6.02
N LEU A 36 -1.67 -16.78 -6.10
CA LEU A 36 -1.74 -18.05 -5.38
C LEU A 36 -0.61 -19.01 -5.79
N LEU A 37 -0.26 -19.04 -7.07
CA LEU A 37 0.80 -19.89 -7.61
C LEU A 37 2.18 -19.48 -7.05
N ILE A 38 2.45 -18.18 -6.96
CA ILE A 38 3.69 -17.64 -6.38
C ILE A 38 3.79 -17.92 -4.88
N LEU A 39 2.67 -17.75 -4.17
CA LEU A 39 2.58 -18.08 -2.75
C LEU A 39 2.88 -19.57 -2.52
N PHE A 40 2.29 -20.45 -3.35
CA PHE A 40 2.54 -21.90 -3.31
C PHE A 40 4.01 -22.24 -3.58
N ILE A 41 4.60 -21.68 -4.65
CA ILE A 41 6.02 -21.89 -5.00
C ILE A 41 6.92 -21.52 -3.83
N GLY A 42 6.70 -20.36 -3.21
CA GLY A 42 7.60 -19.93 -2.15
C GLY A 42 7.40 -20.63 -0.82
N ILE A 43 6.22 -21.20 -0.55
CA ILE A 43 6.06 -22.16 0.56
C ILE A 43 6.89 -23.42 0.29
N VAL A 44 6.80 -23.99 -0.91
CA VAL A 44 7.57 -25.19 -1.31
C VAL A 44 9.07 -24.95 -1.20
N TRP A 45 9.54 -23.75 -1.54
CA TRP A 45 10.94 -23.36 -1.48
C TRP A 45 11.43 -22.94 -0.08
N ASN A 46 10.60 -23.11 0.96
CA ASN A 46 10.93 -22.72 2.34
C ASN A 46 11.30 -21.23 2.50
N LEU A 47 10.80 -20.34 1.64
CA LEU A 47 11.01 -18.89 1.75
C LEU A 47 10.34 -18.30 3.00
N HIS A 48 9.59 -19.08 3.78
CA HIS A 48 9.01 -18.68 5.06
C HIS A 48 9.99 -18.76 6.25
N LYS A 49 11.19 -19.37 6.08
CA LYS A 49 12.10 -19.65 7.21
C LYS A 49 12.81 -18.40 7.76
N THR A 50 12.98 -17.37 6.95
CA THR A 50 13.56 -16.09 7.37
C THR A 50 12.54 -14.99 7.21
N TYR A 51 12.49 -14.03 8.14
CA TYR A 51 11.55 -12.91 8.08
C TYR A 51 11.72 -12.10 6.77
N GLU A 52 12.95 -11.95 6.28
CA GLU A 52 13.28 -11.23 5.04
C GLU A 52 12.69 -11.90 3.80
N THR A 53 12.85 -13.23 3.67
CA THR A 53 12.33 -14.00 2.52
C THR A 53 10.81 -14.11 2.55
N LEU A 54 10.22 -14.19 3.75
CA LEU A 54 8.77 -14.21 3.93
C LEU A 54 8.14 -12.89 3.51
N ALA A 55 8.77 -11.77 3.83
CA ALA A 55 8.25 -10.47 3.44
C ALA A 55 8.36 -10.18 1.94
N LEU A 56 9.48 -10.54 1.31
CA LEU A 56 9.63 -10.43 -0.14
C LEU A 56 8.55 -11.25 -0.86
N LEU A 57 8.26 -12.46 -0.37
CA LEU A 57 7.20 -13.30 -0.90
C LEU A 57 5.82 -12.64 -0.80
N ILE A 58 5.49 -12.05 0.34
CA ILE A 58 4.20 -11.37 0.53
C ILE A 58 4.10 -10.14 -0.39
N ILE A 59 5.16 -9.33 -0.47
CA ILE A 59 5.19 -8.14 -1.33
C ILE A 59 4.98 -8.53 -2.80
N ILE A 60 5.74 -9.50 -3.30
CA ILE A 60 5.65 -9.95 -4.70
C ILE A 60 4.27 -10.52 -5.03
N THR A 61 3.76 -11.41 -4.15
CA THR A 61 2.43 -12.01 -4.29
C THR A 61 1.35 -10.94 -4.36
N PHE A 62 1.46 -9.93 -3.49
CA PHE A 62 0.50 -8.85 -3.40
C PHE A 62 0.58 -7.90 -4.61
N SER A 63 1.78 -7.52 -5.05
CA SER A 63 1.96 -6.70 -6.25
C SER A 63 1.33 -7.35 -7.48
N ILE A 64 1.51 -8.65 -7.67
CA ILE A 64 0.99 -9.39 -8.82
C ILE A 64 -0.52 -9.56 -8.77
N ALA A 65 -1.11 -9.72 -7.58
CA ALA A 65 -2.55 -9.78 -7.41
C ALA A 65 -3.25 -8.45 -7.77
N PHE A 66 -2.66 -7.31 -7.39
CA PHE A 66 -3.37 -6.03 -7.43
C PHE A 66 -3.01 -5.10 -8.60
N LEU A 67 -1.74 -5.03 -9.04
CA LEU A 67 -1.33 -4.08 -10.10
C LEU A 67 -2.13 -4.22 -11.41
N PRO A 68 -2.33 -5.43 -11.97
CA PRO A 68 -3.01 -5.57 -13.26
C PRO A 68 -4.47 -5.09 -13.22
N ILE A 69 -5.16 -5.36 -12.10
CA ILE A 69 -6.54 -4.96 -11.87
C ILE A 69 -6.65 -3.44 -11.80
N LEU A 70 -5.72 -2.79 -11.09
CA LEU A 70 -5.67 -1.34 -10.98
C LEU A 70 -5.40 -0.67 -12.33
N PHE A 71 -4.43 -1.18 -13.09
CA PHE A 71 -4.08 -0.65 -14.39
C PHE A 71 -5.25 -0.70 -15.37
N TYR A 72 -5.95 -1.84 -15.45
CA TYR A 72 -7.12 -1.99 -16.32
C TYR A 72 -8.27 -1.05 -15.93
N LYS A 73 -8.53 -0.89 -14.63
CA LYS A 73 -9.59 0.00 -14.12
C LYS A 73 -9.28 1.46 -14.41
N VAL A 74 -8.03 1.90 -14.21
CA VAL A 74 -7.59 3.27 -14.50
C VAL A 74 -7.67 3.57 -16.00
N TYR A 75 -7.19 2.65 -16.84
CA TYR A 75 -7.20 2.82 -18.29
C TYR A 75 -8.62 3.00 -18.86
N THR A 76 -9.55 2.14 -18.46
CA THR A 76 -10.94 2.21 -18.94
C THR A 76 -11.69 3.44 -18.44
N GLN A 77 -11.45 3.87 -17.20
CA GLN A 77 -12.08 5.06 -16.64
C GLN A 77 -11.59 6.37 -17.27
N ASN A 78 -10.33 6.43 -17.69
CA ASN A 78 -9.77 7.64 -18.30
C ASN A 78 -10.39 7.93 -19.67
N LEU A 79 -10.70 6.89 -20.47
CA LEU A 79 -11.32 7.09 -21.78
C LEU A 79 -12.73 7.69 -21.66
N ASP A 80 -13.58 7.11 -20.82
CA ASP A 80 -14.96 7.58 -20.61
C ASP A 80 -15.00 9.02 -20.06
N LYS A 81 -14.06 9.35 -19.15
CA LYS A 81 -13.91 10.71 -18.61
C LYS A 81 -13.46 11.71 -19.67
N ASN A 82 -12.50 11.35 -20.52
CA ASN A 82 -12.03 12.24 -21.59
C ASN A 82 -13.14 12.57 -22.60
N ILE A 83 -14.07 11.62 -22.83
CA ILE A 83 -15.27 11.85 -23.65
C ILE A 83 -16.22 12.83 -22.94
N GLU A 84 -16.50 12.60 -21.66
CA GLU A 84 -17.36 13.48 -20.85
C GLU A 84 -16.84 14.91 -20.78
N GLU A 85 -15.53 15.07 -20.60
CA GLU A 85 -14.90 16.39 -20.47
C GLU A 85 -15.00 17.26 -21.73
N ARG A 86 -15.11 16.63 -22.91
CA ARG A 86 -15.17 17.30 -24.22
C ARG A 86 -16.59 17.42 -24.78
N TYR A 87 -17.55 16.74 -24.15
CA TYR A 87 -18.95 16.75 -24.57
C TYR A 87 -19.61 18.15 -24.53
N PRO A 88 -19.41 18.97 -23.48
CA PRO A 88 -19.99 20.32 -23.42
C PRO A 88 -19.51 21.21 -24.56
N SER A 89 -18.21 21.14 -24.91
CA SER A 89 -17.63 21.89 -26.03
C SER A 89 -18.26 21.51 -27.36
N PHE A 90 -18.48 20.21 -27.61
CA PHE A 90 -19.21 19.76 -28.80
C PHE A 90 -20.62 20.35 -28.88
N LEU A 91 -21.37 20.36 -27.76
CA LEU A 91 -22.72 20.93 -27.75
C LEU A 91 -22.71 22.45 -27.93
N ARG A 92 -21.73 23.15 -27.37
CA ARG A 92 -21.53 24.59 -27.56
C ARG A 92 -21.26 24.92 -29.02
N ASP A 93 -20.27 24.29 -29.62
CA ASP A 93 -19.88 24.54 -31.02
C ASP A 93 -21.05 24.20 -31.97
N LEU A 94 -21.86 23.18 -31.64
CA LEU A 94 -23.06 22.84 -32.38
C LEU A 94 -24.16 23.91 -32.22
N ALA A 95 -24.35 24.44 -31.01
CA ALA A 95 -25.29 25.52 -30.75
C ALA A 95 -24.88 26.80 -31.49
N GLU A 96 -23.60 27.18 -31.45
CA GLU A 96 -23.05 28.34 -32.17
C GLU A 96 -23.21 28.21 -33.69
N ALA A 97 -22.97 27.01 -34.23
CA ALA A 97 -23.18 26.74 -35.65
C ALA A 97 -24.67 26.90 -36.04
N LEU A 98 -25.60 26.42 -35.22
CA LEU A 98 -27.04 26.64 -35.44
C LEU A 98 -27.42 28.12 -35.32
N ALA A 99 -26.87 28.86 -34.34
CA ALA A 99 -27.08 30.29 -34.16
C ALA A 99 -26.63 31.11 -35.39
N SER A 100 -25.60 30.64 -36.10
CA SER A 100 -25.13 31.25 -37.36
C SER A 100 -26.07 31.02 -38.56
N GLY A 101 -27.19 30.32 -38.36
CA GLY A 101 -28.17 30.03 -39.40
C GLY A 101 -27.90 28.75 -40.19
N MET A 102 -26.92 27.93 -39.79
CA MET A 102 -26.70 26.63 -40.43
C MET A 102 -27.86 25.68 -40.13
N THR A 103 -28.24 24.87 -41.13
CA THR A 103 -29.14 23.73 -40.88
C THR A 103 -28.45 22.69 -39.98
N LEU A 104 -29.20 21.86 -39.26
CA LEU A 104 -28.65 20.83 -38.36
C LEU A 104 -27.61 19.92 -39.02
N VAL A 105 -27.81 19.55 -40.29
CA VAL A 105 -26.85 18.72 -41.05
C VAL A 105 -25.57 19.51 -41.40
N GLN A 106 -25.69 20.80 -41.73
CA GLN A 106 -24.54 21.68 -41.99
C GLN A 106 -23.75 21.97 -40.71
N ALA A 107 -24.45 22.28 -39.62
CA ALA A 107 -23.85 22.49 -38.31
C ALA A 107 -23.10 21.23 -37.85
N LEU A 108 -23.72 20.06 -38.01
CA LEU A 108 -23.07 18.79 -37.66
C LEU A 108 -21.88 18.46 -38.57
N LYS A 109 -21.95 18.81 -39.86
CA LYS A 109 -20.79 18.72 -40.78
C LYS A 109 -19.63 19.57 -40.27
N HIS A 110 -19.90 20.82 -39.89
CA HIS A 110 -18.90 21.76 -39.39
C HIS A 110 -18.21 21.22 -38.14
N VAL A 111 -18.98 20.87 -37.10
CA VAL A 111 -18.40 20.34 -35.85
C VAL A 111 -17.71 19.00 -36.06
N SER A 112 -18.14 18.15 -36.99
CA SER A 112 -17.46 16.86 -37.26
C SER A 112 -16.02 17.00 -37.79
N GLN A 113 -15.64 18.19 -38.26
CA GLN A 113 -14.29 18.53 -38.73
C GLN A 113 -13.38 19.02 -37.59
N VAL A 114 -13.96 19.45 -36.47
CA VAL A 114 -13.24 19.88 -35.26
C VAL A 114 -12.72 18.66 -34.49
N ASP A 115 -11.56 18.80 -33.84
CA ASP A 115 -10.98 17.72 -33.03
C ASP A 115 -11.41 17.77 -31.56
N TYR A 116 -12.30 16.86 -31.18
CA TYR A 116 -12.72 16.56 -29.81
C TYR A 116 -12.04 15.31 -29.25
N GLY A 117 -10.85 14.94 -29.74
CA GLY A 117 -10.08 13.80 -29.27
C GLY A 117 -10.87 12.47 -29.31
N PRO A 118 -11.06 11.77 -28.17
CA PRO A 118 -11.80 10.51 -28.13
C PRO A 118 -13.27 10.59 -28.58
N LEU A 119 -13.88 11.78 -28.58
CA LEU A 119 -15.27 12.00 -28.98
C LEU A 119 -15.41 12.13 -30.51
N SER A 120 -14.37 12.58 -31.23
CA SER A 120 -14.38 12.85 -32.67
C SER A 120 -14.93 11.70 -33.53
N PRO A 121 -14.56 10.42 -33.32
CA PRO A 121 -15.09 9.31 -34.12
C PRO A 121 -16.61 9.13 -33.98
N PHE A 122 -17.18 9.41 -32.80
CA PHE A 122 -18.60 9.28 -32.55
C PHE A 122 -19.40 10.40 -33.21
N ILE A 123 -18.88 11.64 -33.17
CA ILE A 123 -19.49 12.80 -33.86
C ILE A 123 -19.49 12.57 -35.38
N LYS A 124 -18.36 12.13 -35.95
CA LYS A 124 -18.26 11.80 -37.39
C LYS A 124 -19.28 10.74 -37.79
N LYS A 125 -19.49 9.72 -36.94
CA LYS A 125 -20.47 8.65 -37.18
C LYS A 125 -21.91 9.17 -37.15
N LEU A 126 -22.23 10.06 -36.22
CA LEU A 126 -23.54 10.73 -36.19
C LEU A 126 -23.77 11.53 -37.47
N TYR A 127 -22.76 12.29 -37.92
CA TYR A 127 -22.82 13.02 -39.19
C TYR A 127 -23.03 12.10 -40.40
N THR A 128 -22.29 10.99 -40.50
CA THR A 128 -22.47 10.03 -41.60
C THR A 128 -23.91 9.54 -41.71
N TRP A 129 -24.56 9.22 -40.58
CA TRP A 129 -25.95 8.78 -40.59
C TRP A 129 -26.92 9.86 -41.08
N LEU A 130 -26.79 11.09 -40.59
CA LEU A 130 -27.65 12.19 -41.05
C LEU A 130 -27.40 12.53 -42.52
N SER A 131 -26.15 12.50 -42.97
CA SER A 131 -25.78 12.76 -44.37
C SER A 131 -26.35 11.72 -45.35
N TRP A 132 -26.66 10.52 -44.86
CA TRP A 132 -27.29 9.44 -45.62
C TRP A 132 -28.82 9.43 -45.47
N GLY A 133 -29.42 10.50 -44.94
CA GLY A 133 -30.86 10.66 -44.84
C GLY A 133 -31.52 9.86 -43.71
N VAL A 134 -30.74 9.37 -42.73
CA VAL A 134 -31.33 8.77 -41.53
C VAL A 134 -31.96 9.89 -40.70
N ASP A 135 -33.22 9.70 -40.29
CA ASP A 135 -33.92 10.60 -39.38
C ASP A 135 -33.10 10.90 -38.12
N PHE A 136 -33.06 12.17 -37.71
CA PHE A 136 -32.26 12.64 -36.58
C PHE A 136 -32.61 11.90 -35.30
N SER A 137 -33.90 11.68 -35.02
CA SER A 137 -34.32 10.99 -33.79
C SER A 137 -33.72 9.59 -33.72
N LYS A 138 -33.81 8.84 -34.83
CA LYS A 138 -33.25 7.48 -34.92
C LYS A 138 -31.73 7.46 -34.88
N ALA A 139 -31.06 8.42 -35.53
CA ALA A 139 -29.60 8.53 -35.53
C ALA A 139 -29.07 8.90 -34.14
N PHE A 140 -29.72 9.84 -33.46
CA PHE A 140 -29.34 10.33 -32.15
C PHE A 140 -29.61 9.30 -31.04
N GLU A 141 -30.69 8.52 -31.13
CA GLU A 141 -30.90 7.36 -30.26
C GLU A 141 -29.81 6.29 -30.41
N LYS A 142 -29.38 6.01 -31.65
CA LYS A 142 -28.24 5.10 -31.90
C LYS A 142 -26.93 5.67 -31.38
N TYR A 143 -26.73 6.98 -31.50
CA TYR A 143 -25.57 7.69 -30.97
C TYR A 143 -25.53 7.62 -29.44
N ASN A 144 -26.67 7.80 -28.76
CA ASN A 144 -26.75 7.72 -27.31
C ASN A 144 -26.33 6.35 -26.75
N LYS A 145 -26.54 5.26 -27.50
CA LYS A 145 -26.12 3.91 -27.11
C LYS A 145 -24.60 3.75 -26.98
N PHE A 146 -23.77 4.58 -27.63
CA PHE A 146 -22.32 4.56 -27.43
C PHE A 146 -21.92 5.03 -26.03
N PHE A 147 -22.72 5.90 -25.42
CA PHE A 147 -22.42 6.53 -24.12
C PHE A 147 -23.14 5.87 -22.95
N LYS A 148 -23.61 4.62 -23.08
CA LYS A 148 -24.38 3.91 -22.04
C LYS A 148 -23.68 3.86 -20.66
N ASN A 149 -22.35 3.93 -20.63
CA ASN A 149 -21.57 3.95 -19.38
C ASN A 149 -21.50 5.35 -18.74
N ASN A 150 -21.93 6.39 -19.45
CA ASN A 150 -21.90 7.78 -19.01
C ASN A 150 -23.34 8.32 -18.79
N PRO A 151 -23.86 8.28 -17.55
CA PRO A 151 -25.22 8.68 -17.28
C PRO A 151 -25.46 10.19 -17.52
N THR A 152 -24.44 11.03 -17.36
CA THR A 152 -24.52 12.48 -17.58
C THR A 152 -24.81 12.79 -19.05
N ILE A 153 -24.00 12.22 -19.96
CA ILE A 153 -24.17 12.37 -21.42
C ILE A 153 -25.51 11.77 -21.86
N VAL A 154 -25.89 10.61 -21.32
CA VAL A 154 -27.13 9.93 -21.71
C VAL A 154 -28.35 10.78 -21.40
N ARG A 155 -28.40 11.42 -20.22
CA ARG A 155 -29.49 12.32 -19.83
C ARG A 155 -29.53 13.57 -20.69
N ALA A 156 -28.37 14.20 -20.92
CA ALA A 156 -28.26 15.36 -21.81
C ALA A 156 -28.80 15.03 -23.21
N ASN A 157 -28.46 13.87 -23.75
CA ASN A 157 -28.93 13.42 -25.05
C ASN A 157 -30.44 13.20 -25.11
N TYR A 158 -31.05 12.68 -24.04
CA TYR A 158 -32.51 12.55 -24.01
C TYR A 158 -33.20 13.91 -24.01
N ILE A 159 -32.68 14.91 -23.30
CA ILE A 159 -33.23 16.28 -23.29
C ILE A 159 -33.16 16.89 -24.70
N ILE A 160 -32.01 16.76 -25.37
CA ILE A 160 -31.81 17.26 -26.73
C ILE A 160 -32.76 16.57 -27.72
N LEU A 161 -32.93 15.25 -27.58
CA LEU A 161 -33.82 14.47 -28.44
C LEU A 161 -35.29 14.85 -28.27
N GLU A 162 -35.74 15.06 -27.03
CA GLU A 162 -37.13 15.44 -26.75
C GLU A 162 -37.43 16.84 -27.28
N ALA A 163 -36.53 17.79 -27.04
CA ALA A 163 -36.65 19.14 -27.60
C ALA A 163 -36.72 19.14 -29.14
N TYR A 164 -35.93 18.28 -29.80
CA TYR A 164 -36.01 18.12 -31.25
C TYR A 164 -37.37 17.60 -31.71
N LYS A 165 -37.91 16.59 -31.03
CA LYS A 165 -39.23 16.00 -31.36
C LYS A 165 -40.37 16.98 -31.16
N GLU A 166 -40.28 17.82 -30.14
CA GLU A 166 -41.27 18.87 -29.84
C GLU A 166 -41.13 20.11 -30.73
N GLY A 167 -40.11 20.17 -31.61
CA GLY A 167 -39.86 21.33 -32.47
C GLY A 167 -39.35 22.56 -31.72
N GLY A 168 -38.71 22.34 -30.56
CA GLY A 168 -38.12 23.39 -29.74
C GLY A 168 -36.93 24.08 -30.41
N ASN A 169 -36.54 25.24 -29.90
CA ASN A 169 -35.37 25.96 -30.39
C ASN A 169 -34.07 25.20 -30.02
N MET A 170 -33.53 24.45 -30.97
CA MET A 170 -32.34 23.62 -30.80
C MET A 170 -31.09 24.40 -30.40
N GLU A 171 -30.92 25.63 -30.89
CA GLU A 171 -29.81 26.51 -30.51
C GLU A 171 -29.82 26.75 -29.00
N LYS A 172 -30.95 27.27 -28.49
CA LYS A 172 -31.10 27.58 -27.06
C LYS A 172 -31.02 26.34 -26.18
N VAL A 173 -31.56 25.21 -26.65
CA VAL A 173 -31.53 23.95 -25.88
C VAL A 173 -30.11 23.40 -25.79
N LEU A 174 -29.37 23.33 -26.89
CA LEU A 174 -27.99 22.86 -26.89
C LEU A 174 -27.08 23.77 -26.06
N GLU A 175 -27.27 25.09 -26.16
CA GLU A 175 -26.55 26.06 -25.34
C GLU A 175 -26.82 25.86 -23.84
N THR A 176 -28.10 25.73 -23.46
CA THR A 176 -28.49 25.49 -22.06
C THR A 176 -27.89 24.19 -21.53
N VAL A 177 -28.00 23.10 -22.29
CA VAL A 177 -27.42 21.81 -21.90
C VAL A 177 -25.89 21.87 -21.83
N ALA A 178 -25.22 22.61 -22.73
CA ALA A 178 -23.78 22.81 -22.67
C ALA A 178 -23.35 23.55 -21.39
N ASN A 179 -24.03 24.65 -21.05
CA ASN A 179 -23.82 25.41 -19.81
C ASN A 179 -24.03 24.53 -18.56
N ASP A 180 -25.08 23.72 -18.54
CA ASP A 180 -25.39 22.82 -17.43
C ASP A 180 -24.31 21.74 -17.25
N LEU A 181 -23.87 21.12 -18.35
CA LEU A 181 -22.81 20.12 -18.30
C LEU A 181 -21.45 20.71 -17.88
N GLU A 182 -21.16 21.94 -18.30
CA GLU A 182 -19.97 22.68 -17.87
C GLU A 182 -20.02 22.98 -16.36
N SER A 183 -21.17 23.42 -15.86
CA SER A 183 -21.40 23.63 -14.42
C SER A 183 -21.25 22.32 -13.62
N ILE A 184 -21.80 21.20 -14.11
CA ILE A 184 -21.63 19.87 -13.49
C ILE A 184 -20.15 19.48 -13.45
N LYS A 185 -19.41 19.71 -14.54
CA LYS A 185 -17.97 19.42 -14.62
C LYS A 185 -17.17 20.24 -13.60
N GLU A 186 -17.48 21.53 -13.44
CA GLU A 186 -16.85 22.37 -12.43
C GLU A 186 -17.14 21.89 -11.01
N LEU A 187 -18.40 21.55 -10.72
CA LEU A 187 -18.81 20.99 -9.44
C LEU A 187 -18.09 19.66 -9.14
N ASP A 188 -17.95 18.78 -10.13
CA ASP A 188 -17.24 17.51 -9.98
C ASP A 188 -15.74 17.71 -9.75
N LYS A 189 -15.11 18.72 -10.37
CA LYS A 189 -13.72 19.09 -10.07
C LYS A 189 -13.56 19.57 -8.63
N LEU A 190 -14.44 20.45 -8.16
CA LEU A 190 -14.43 20.95 -6.78
C LEU A 190 -14.62 19.80 -5.80
N LYS A 191 -15.62 18.94 -6.05
CA LYS A 191 -15.88 17.74 -5.26
C LYS A 191 -14.67 16.81 -5.21
N LYS A 192 -14.04 16.53 -6.34
CA LYS A 192 -12.84 15.68 -6.42
C LYS A 192 -11.68 16.26 -5.62
N SER A 193 -11.47 17.58 -5.69
CA SER A 193 -10.46 18.27 -4.88
C SER A 193 -10.71 18.09 -3.39
N TYR A 194 -11.94 18.36 -2.94
CA TYR A 194 -12.33 18.22 -1.54
C TYR A 194 -12.18 16.78 -1.04
N ILE A 195 -12.69 15.81 -1.80
CA ILE A 195 -12.54 14.38 -1.48
C ILE A 195 -11.07 13.97 -1.43
N SER A 196 -10.24 14.43 -2.37
CA SER A 196 -8.81 14.10 -2.40
C SER A 196 -8.09 14.58 -1.13
N GLN A 197 -8.46 15.75 -0.61
CA GLN A 197 -7.91 16.27 0.65
C GLN A 197 -8.33 15.38 1.83
N GLN A 198 -9.60 14.95 1.89
CA GLN A 198 -10.07 14.04 2.95
C GLN A 198 -9.39 12.67 2.89
N VAL A 199 -9.19 12.13 1.69
CA VAL A 199 -8.43 10.88 1.49
C VAL A 199 -7.00 11.02 2.04
N MET A 200 -6.34 12.16 1.81
CA MET A 200 -4.99 12.41 2.35
C MET A 200 -4.96 12.40 3.88
N VAL A 201 -5.96 13.02 4.53
CA VAL A 201 -6.07 13.02 6.00
C VAL A 201 -6.20 11.59 6.54
N LEU A 202 -7.00 10.74 5.91
CA LEU A 202 -7.15 9.33 6.32
C LEU A 202 -5.84 8.55 6.21
N TYR A 203 -5.04 8.82 5.18
CA TYR A 203 -3.69 8.24 5.07
C TYR A 203 -2.76 8.72 6.19
N VAL A 204 -2.81 10.01 6.54
CA VAL A 204 -2.01 10.55 7.65
C VAL A 204 -2.38 9.88 8.97
N ILE A 205 -3.67 9.67 9.25
CA ILE A 205 -4.14 8.98 10.46
C ILE A 205 -3.55 7.56 10.54
N PHE A 206 -3.59 6.81 9.44
CA PHE A 206 -2.98 5.48 9.36
C PHE A 206 -1.47 5.52 9.69
N PHE A 207 -0.71 6.44 9.07
CA PHE A 207 0.73 6.53 9.34
C PHE A 207 1.06 7.01 10.75
N ILE A 208 0.23 7.87 11.34
CA ILE A 208 0.38 8.28 12.74
C ILE A 208 0.20 7.07 13.65
N PHE A 209 -0.86 6.28 13.46
CA PHE A 209 -1.07 5.08 14.27
C PHE A 209 0.11 4.11 14.18
N VAL A 210 0.56 3.83 12.95
CA VAL A 210 1.73 2.96 12.74
C VAL A 210 2.97 3.54 13.42
N GLY A 211 3.20 4.85 13.31
CA GLY A 211 4.28 5.56 13.99
C GLY A 211 4.21 5.44 15.51
N LEU A 212 3.01 5.54 16.10
CA LEU A 212 2.79 5.36 17.53
C LEU A 212 3.11 3.93 17.99
N ILE A 213 2.71 2.91 17.23
CA ILE A 213 3.04 1.51 17.54
C ILE A 213 4.55 1.26 17.50
N VAL A 214 5.23 1.80 16.48
CA VAL A 214 6.69 1.70 16.36
C VAL A 214 7.37 2.41 17.52
N MET A 215 6.95 3.63 17.86
CA MET A 215 7.46 4.37 19.01
C MET A 215 7.24 3.59 20.32
N LEU A 216 6.04 3.04 20.52
CA LEU A 216 5.69 2.25 21.69
C LEU A 216 6.62 1.03 21.83
N LYS A 217 6.92 0.34 20.72
CA LYS A 217 7.89 -0.78 20.72
C LYS A 217 9.26 -0.35 21.25
N TYR A 218 9.79 0.77 20.76
CA TYR A 218 11.12 1.27 21.17
C TYR A 218 11.15 1.73 22.63
N VAL A 219 10.04 2.21 23.17
CA VAL A 219 9.93 2.60 24.59
C VAL A 219 9.76 1.38 25.50
N LEU A 220 8.89 0.42 25.13
CA LEU A 220 8.62 -0.76 25.95
C LEU A 220 9.81 -1.72 26.05
N GLN A 221 10.60 -1.83 24.98
CA GLN A 221 11.71 -2.76 24.93
C GLN A 221 12.73 -2.58 26.08
N PRO A 222 13.36 -1.40 26.27
CA PRO A 222 14.33 -1.21 27.36
C PRO A 222 13.67 -1.38 28.74
N MET A 223 12.40 -1.03 28.91
CA MET A 223 11.67 -1.22 30.16
C MET A 223 11.56 -2.71 30.53
N ILE A 224 11.20 -3.56 29.55
CA ILE A 224 11.07 -5.01 29.77
C ILE A 224 12.45 -5.64 29.98
N THR A 225 13.47 -5.24 29.22
CA THR A 225 14.84 -5.71 29.44
C THR A 225 15.33 -5.37 30.85
N GLN A 226 15.11 -4.14 31.34
CA GLN A 226 15.49 -3.76 32.70
C GLN A 226 14.74 -4.58 33.77
N GLN A 227 13.45 -4.84 33.59
CA GLN A 227 12.68 -5.69 34.52
C GLN A 227 13.23 -7.12 34.60
N VAL A 228 13.61 -7.70 33.46
CA VAL A 228 14.19 -9.06 33.41
C VAL A 228 15.58 -9.09 34.05
N MET A 229 16.40 -8.06 33.83
CA MET A 229 17.73 -7.92 34.45
C MET A 229 17.63 -7.80 35.98
N LEU A 230 16.69 -7.00 36.50
CA LEU A 230 16.48 -6.80 37.93
C LEU A 230 15.93 -8.05 38.64
N LYS A 231 15.13 -8.88 37.95
CA LYS A 231 14.65 -10.17 38.47
C LYS A 231 15.78 -11.18 38.75
N GLY A 232 16.97 -10.98 38.17
CA GLY A 232 18.16 -11.79 38.44
C GLY A 232 18.86 -11.52 39.77
N THR A 233 18.40 -10.53 40.54
CA THR A 233 18.86 -10.15 41.88
C THR A 233 17.69 -10.34 42.85
N GLN A 234 17.78 -11.34 43.72
CA GLN A 234 16.67 -11.82 44.56
C GLN A 234 16.07 -10.74 45.48
N GLY A 235 14.72 -10.71 45.56
CA GLY A 235 13.90 -10.04 46.59
C GLY A 235 13.95 -8.51 46.50
N VAL A 236 12.86 -7.79 46.18
CA VAL A 236 11.94 -7.26 47.20
C VAL A 236 10.62 -6.77 46.56
N PHE A 237 10.47 -6.74 45.23
CA PHE A 237 9.27 -6.20 44.57
C PHE A 237 8.40 -7.30 43.93
N GLY A 238 7.71 -8.07 44.79
CA GLY A 238 6.88 -9.21 44.42
C GLY A 238 5.50 -8.90 43.80
N MET A 239 5.21 -7.67 43.39
CA MET A 239 3.86 -7.27 42.93
C MET A 239 3.75 -6.90 41.44
N ALA A 240 4.83 -6.96 40.67
CA ALA A 240 4.81 -6.81 39.21
C ALA A 240 5.34 -8.10 38.54
N SER A 241 4.69 -9.23 38.79
CA SER A 241 5.19 -10.55 38.37
C SER A 241 4.90 -10.89 36.90
N GLN A 242 3.96 -10.20 36.24
CA GLN A 242 3.73 -10.41 34.81
C GLN A 242 4.82 -9.70 33.99
N THR A 243 5.84 -10.46 33.57
CA THR A 243 6.73 -10.03 32.50
C THR A 243 5.91 -9.87 31.23
N LEU A 244 5.81 -8.65 30.71
CA LEU A 244 5.28 -8.44 29.37
C LEU A 244 6.18 -9.19 28.38
N ASP A 245 5.64 -10.17 27.68
CA ASP A 245 6.36 -10.88 26.63
C ASP A 245 6.44 -10.00 25.38
N LEU A 246 7.64 -9.51 25.07
CA LEU A 246 7.89 -8.69 23.88
C LEU A 246 7.53 -9.43 22.60
N LYS A 247 7.62 -10.76 22.56
CA LYS A 247 7.24 -11.54 21.38
C LYS A 247 5.74 -11.44 21.12
N SER A 248 4.92 -11.63 22.16
CA SER A 248 3.47 -11.45 22.09
C SER A 248 3.10 -10.01 21.68
N PHE A 249 3.77 -9.00 22.22
CA PHE A 249 3.58 -7.61 21.82
C PHE A 249 3.86 -7.39 20.33
N LYS A 250 4.99 -7.90 19.80
CA LYS A 250 5.34 -7.78 18.37
C LYS A 250 4.28 -8.41 17.46
N ILE A 251 3.75 -9.57 17.82
CA ILE A 251 2.73 -10.26 17.01
C ILE A 251 1.40 -9.49 17.02
N ILE A 252 0.95 -9.07 18.20
CA ILE A 252 -0.32 -8.33 18.35
C ILE A 252 -0.23 -6.98 17.64
N SER A 253 0.87 -6.25 17.80
CA SER A 253 1.09 -4.96 17.13
C SER A 253 1.17 -5.10 15.60
N ALA A 254 1.85 -6.13 15.09
CA ALA A 254 1.88 -6.41 13.66
C ALA A 254 0.48 -6.72 13.11
N LEU A 255 -0.30 -7.55 13.82
CA LEU A 255 -1.68 -7.86 13.42
C LEU A 255 -2.59 -6.61 13.47
N ALA A 256 -2.43 -5.77 14.50
CA ALA A 256 -3.20 -4.53 14.64
C ALA A 256 -2.95 -3.58 13.45
N ILE A 257 -1.70 -3.37 13.06
CA ILE A 257 -1.34 -2.52 11.90
C ILE A 257 -1.94 -3.07 10.59
N ILE A 258 -1.93 -4.39 10.42
CA ILE A 258 -2.52 -5.03 9.24
C ILE A 258 -4.03 -4.83 9.21
N ILE A 259 -4.72 -5.11 10.33
CA ILE A 259 -6.17 -4.96 10.45
C ILE A 259 -6.57 -3.51 10.20
N GLU A 260 -5.87 -2.56 10.80
CA GLU A 260 -6.13 -1.14 10.61
C GLU A 260 -5.92 -0.71 9.15
N GLY A 261 -4.83 -1.15 8.52
CA GLY A 261 -4.57 -0.86 7.11
C GLY A 261 -5.70 -1.35 6.19
N VAL A 262 -6.28 -2.51 6.49
CA VAL A 262 -7.44 -3.05 5.76
C VAL A 262 -8.68 -2.17 5.99
N ILE A 263 -9.00 -1.84 7.24
CA ILE A 263 -10.19 -1.04 7.58
C ILE A 263 -10.09 0.35 6.94
N ILE A 264 -8.98 1.05 7.14
CA ILE A 264 -8.77 2.41 6.62
C ILE A 264 -8.82 2.42 5.09
N ALA A 265 -8.28 1.41 4.42
CA ALA A 265 -8.39 1.32 2.97
C ALA A 265 -9.84 1.26 2.46
N PHE A 266 -10.70 0.48 3.11
CA PHE A 266 -12.11 0.42 2.74
C PHE A 266 -12.84 1.72 3.07
N VAL A 267 -12.54 2.34 4.23
CA VAL A 267 -13.08 3.66 4.59
C VAL A 267 -12.70 4.71 3.53
N ILE A 268 -11.44 4.78 3.13
CA ILE A 268 -10.98 5.69 2.06
C ILE A 268 -11.76 5.43 0.76
N GLY A 269 -11.94 4.17 0.37
CA GLY A 269 -12.67 3.82 -0.85
C GLY A 269 -14.15 4.24 -0.83
N VAL A 270 -14.80 4.11 0.33
CA VAL A 270 -16.18 4.56 0.55
C VAL A 270 -16.25 6.08 0.52
N VAL A 271 -15.32 6.79 1.16
CA VAL A 271 -15.27 8.26 1.14
C VAL A 271 -15.07 8.78 -0.28
N GLU A 272 -14.22 8.14 -1.09
CA GLU A 272 -13.92 8.65 -2.44
C GLU A 272 -15.04 8.44 -3.45
N THR A 273 -15.72 7.29 -3.41
CA THR A 273 -16.64 6.89 -4.48
C THR A 273 -18.01 6.41 -4.00
N GLY A 274 -18.25 6.40 -2.70
CA GLY A 274 -19.45 5.83 -2.08
C GLY A 274 -19.52 4.30 -2.13
N LYS A 275 -18.51 3.62 -2.67
CA LYS A 275 -18.52 2.16 -2.89
C LYS A 275 -17.35 1.48 -2.20
N ILE A 276 -17.64 0.42 -1.46
CA ILE A 276 -16.63 -0.42 -0.79
C ILE A 276 -15.62 -1.01 -1.78
N SER A 277 -16.05 -1.35 -3.00
CA SER A 277 -15.18 -1.92 -4.04
C SER A 277 -14.08 -0.98 -4.53
N SER A 278 -14.19 0.33 -4.29
CA SER A 278 -13.08 1.25 -4.56
C SER A 278 -11.99 1.19 -3.51
N GLY A 279 -12.26 0.66 -2.32
CA GLY A 279 -11.28 0.47 -1.25
C GLY A 279 -10.15 -0.48 -1.64
N LEU A 280 -10.38 -1.39 -2.60
CA LEU A 280 -9.35 -2.33 -3.09
C LEU A 280 -8.08 -1.65 -3.56
N LYS A 281 -8.17 -0.44 -4.16
CA LYS A 281 -6.98 0.29 -4.61
C LYS A 281 -6.17 0.88 -3.46
N HIS A 282 -6.85 1.31 -2.41
CA HIS A 282 -6.21 1.83 -1.20
C HIS A 282 -5.66 0.71 -0.35
N LEU A 283 -6.34 -0.44 -0.33
CA LEU A 283 -5.91 -1.66 0.37
C LEU A 283 -4.55 -2.09 -0.14
N ALA A 284 -4.31 -1.94 -1.45
CA ALA A 284 -3.01 -2.24 -1.99
C ALA A 284 -1.87 -1.39 -1.42
N ILE A 285 -2.15 -0.12 -1.15
CA ILE A 285 -1.15 0.84 -0.64
C ILE A 285 -0.99 0.69 0.87
N THR A 286 -2.09 0.64 1.62
CA THR A 286 -2.06 0.55 3.10
C THR A 286 -1.54 -0.81 3.56
N LEU A 287 -1.89 -1.91 2.89
CA LEU A 287 -1.43 -3.24 3.28
C LEU A 287 0.04 -3.46 2.95
N THR A 288 0.51 -3.01 1.78
CA THR A 288 1.96 -3.10 1.45
C THR A 288 2.79 -2.26 2.41
N SER A 289 2.39 -1.02 2.69
CA SER A 289 3.07 -0.18 3.67
C SER A 289 3.02 -0.75 5.10
N ALA A 290 1.87 -1.26 5.55
CA ALA A 290 1.71 -1.97 6.82
C ALA A 290 2.69 -3.14 6.97
N LEU A 291 2.79 -3.99 5.95
CA LEU A 291 3.69 -5.14 5.93
C LEU A 291 5.17 -4.74 5.94
N VAL A 292 5.54 -3.75 5.12
CA VAL A 292 6.90 -3.22 5.06
C VAL A 292 7.30 -2.64 6.42
N ILE A 293 6.42 -1.86 7.05
CA ILE A 293 6.73 -1.24 8.35
C ILE A 293 6.78 -2.28 9.47
N ALA A 294 5.84 -3.22 9.51
CA ALA A 294 5.86 -4.32 10.48
C ALA A 294 7.14 -5.15 10.35
N LEU A 295 7.59 -5.41 9.12
CA LEU A 295 8.84 -6.10 8.85
C LEU A 295 10.07 -5.31 9.32
N LEU A 296 10.19 -4.05 8.92
CA LEU A 296 11.41 -3.27 9.14
C LEU A 296 11.55 -2.86 10.61
N PHE A 297 10.45 -2.51 11.27
CA PHE A 297 10.50 -1.87 12.58
C PHE A 297 10.05 -2.78 13.72
N ILE A 298 9.11 -3.70 13.51
CA ILE A 298 8.49 -4.47 14.62
C ILE A 298 9.12 -5.86 14.76
N LEU A 299 9.17 -6.62 13.66
CA LEU A 299 9.60 -8.02 13.66
C LEU A 299 11.09 -8.30 13.90
N PRO A 300 12.09 -7.43 13.64
CA PRO A 300 13.49 -7.84 13.78
C PRO A 300 13.80 -8.23 15.23
N GLU A 301 14.47 -9.37 15.39
CA GLU A 301 15.02 -9.82 16.68
C GLU A 301 16.03 -8.78 17.16
N GLN A 302 15.91 -8.37 18.42
CA GLN A 302 16.92 -7.51 19.04
C GLN A 302 17.66 -8.28 20.11
N VAL A 303 18.97 -8.36 19.94
CA VAL A 303 19.87 -8.93 20.95
C VAL A 303 20.35 -7.82 21.86
N SER A 304 19.95 -7.90 23.13
CA SER A 304 20.52 -7.09 24.20
C SER A 304 21.72 -7.83 24.81
N LEU A 305 22.87 -7.16 24.81
CA LEU A 305 24.11 -7.65 25.40
C LEU A 305 24.56 -6.61 26.45
N SER A 306 24.69 -7.04 27.70
CA SER A 306 25.35 -6.28 28.75
C SER A 306 26.66 -6.97 29.14
N LEU A 307 27.65 -6.16 29.54
CA LEU A 307 28.96 -6.59 29.99
C LEU A 307 29.35 -5.68 31.15
N PHE A 308 29.78 -6.27 32.24
CA PHE A 308 30.28 -5.59 33.42
C PHE A 308 31.53 -6.29 33.93
N VAL A 309 32.55 -5.50 34.25
CA VAL A 309 33.79 -6.01 34.82
C VAL A 309 34.00 -5.44 36.22
N TYR A 310 34.22 -6.31 37.20
CA TYR A 310 34.46 -5.94 38.59
C TYR A 310 35.63 -6.73 39.20
N PRO A 311 36.54 -6.08 39.95
CA PRO A 311 36.66 -4.63 40.17
C PRO A 311 37.34 -3.91 38.98
N LYS A 312 37.06 -2.61 38.80
CA LYS A 312 37.67 -1.79 37.72
C LYS A 312 39.16 -1.49 37.94
N GLN A 313 39.60 -1.52 39.20
CA GLN A 313 41.00 -1.47 39.60
C GLN A 313 41.30 -2.77 40.35
N ALA A 314 42.23 -3.56 39.84
CA ALA A 314 42.62 -4.84 40.40
C ALA A 314 44.11 -4.84 40.70
N TYR A 315 44.53 -5.64 41.68
CA TYR A 315 45.94 -5.92 41.94
C TYR A 315 46.38 -7.18 41.18
N LEU A 316 47.69 -7.35 41.02
CA LEU A 316 48.25 -8.57 40.47
C LEU A 316 47.72 -9.81 41.22
N SER A 317 47.34 -10.85 40.48
CA SER A 317 46.77 -12.10 41.03
C SER A 317 45.41 -11.96 41.74
N GLN A 318 44.74 -10.81 41.68
CA GLN A 318 43.37 -10.66 42.19
C GLN A 318 42.36 -11.20 41.16
N GLU A 319 41.38 -12.00 41.61
CA GLU A 319 40.30 -12.48 40.74
C GLU A 319 39.42 -11.32 40.25
N ILE A 320 39.25 -11.22 38.94
CA ILE A 320 38.36 -10.29 38.26
C ILE A 320 37.15 -11.06 37.75
N GLN A 321 35.97 -10.58 38.07
CA GLN A 321 34.71 -11.13 37.59
C GLN A 321 34.23 -10.33 36.38
N VAL A 322 34.09 -11.03 35.27
CA VAL A 322 33.42 -10.55 34.06
C VAL A 322 32.03 -11.18 34.05
N GLU A 323 31.00 -10.38 34.32
CA GLU A 323 29.61 -10.81 34.27
C GLU A 323 28.89 -10.05 33.17
N GLY A 324 27.95 -10.70 32.50
CA GLY A 324 27.05 -10.01 31.61
C GLY A 324 25.81 -10.82 31.34
N MET A 325 24.85 -10.19 30.66
CA MET A 325 23.62 -10.84 30.26
C MET A 325 23.37 -10.71 28.76
N VAL A 326 22.93 -11.80 28.15
CA VAL A 326 22.45 -11.86 26.78
C VAL A 326 20.96 -12.22 26.81
N ALA A 327 20.14 -11.36 26.22
CA ALA A 327 18.73 -11.62 26.01
C ALA A 327 18.33 -11.26 24.58
N VAL A 328 17.55 -12.11 23.93
CA VAL A 328 16.91 -11.83 22.63
C VAL A 328 15.48 -11.44 22.90
N ASP A 329 15.06 -10.27 22.44
CA ASP A 329 13.71 -9.74 22.67
C ASP A 329 13.32 -9.76 24.15
N ALA A 330 14.27 -9.38 25.02
CA ALA A 330 14.15 -9.41 26.48
C ALA A 330 13.87 -10.80 27.09
N VAL A 331 14.00 -11.88 26.33
CA VAL A 331 13.98 -13.26 26.84
C VAL A 331 15.42 -13.73 27.05
N PRO A 332 15.80 -14.20 28.26
CA PRO A 332 17.13 -14.71 28.54
C PRO A 332 17.41 -15.97 27.71
N ILE A 333 18.63 -16.04 27.17
CA ILE A 333 19.06 -17.13 26.29
C ILE A 333 19.72 -18.24 27.11
N ASN A 334 19.48 -19.49 26.76
CA ASN A 334 20.07 -20.65 27.39
C ASN A 334 20.82 -21.49 26.35
N ASN A 335 21.93 -22.10 26.78
CA ASN A 335 22.68 -23.11 26.01
C ASN A 335 23.33 -22.59 24.72
N GLU A 336 23.51 -21.27 24.59
CA GLU A 336 24.34 -20.66 23.55
C GLU A 336 25.66 -20.18 24.17
N ASN A 337 26.72 -20.10 23.37
CA ASN A 337 28.04 -19.68 23.85
C ASN A 337 28.30 -18.21 23.51
N ILE A 338 28.97 -17.51 24.41
CA ILE A 338 29.53 -16.18 24.17
C ILE A 338 31.06 -16.25 24.15
N HIS A 339 31.69 -15.52 23.23
CA HIS A 339 33.14 -15.39 23.19
C HIS A 339 33.56 -14.16 23.98
N ILE A 340 34.41 -14.34 24.99
CA ILE A 340 35.02 -13.23 25.72
C ILE A 340 36.47 -13.12 25.27
N ASN A 341 36.82 -11.95 24.74
CA ASN A 341 38.18 -11.56 24.38
C ASN A 341 38.69 -10.57 25.42
N ILE A 342 39.69 -10.97 26.20
CA ILE A 342 40.43 -10.07 27.08
C ILE A 342 41.69 -9.66 26.33
N ILE A 343 41.80 -8.38 25.98
CA ILE A 343 42.89 -7.81 25.19
C ILE A 343 43.75 -6.96 26.11
N GLY A 344 45.02 -7.33 26.25
CA GLY A 344 45.98 -6.67 27.13
C GLY A 344 47.38 -7.29 27.02
N PRO A 345 48.26 -7.07 28.00
CA PRO A 345 49.61 -7.65 28.03
C PRO A 345 49.64 -9.18 27.90
N ALA A 346 48.59 -9.85 28.40
CA ALA A 346 48.31 -11.26 28.13
C ALA A 346 46.88 -11.35 27.60
N SER A 347 46.73 -11.67 26.31
CA SER A 347 45.41 -11.75 25.67
C SER A 347 44.84 -13.16 25.75
N ILE A 348 43.56 -13.29 26.08
CA ILE A 348 42.86 -14.57 26.17
C ILE A 348 41.52 -14.49 25.44
N THR A 349 41.15 -15.58 24.76
CA THR A 349 39.84 -15.74 24.15
C THR A 349 39.22 -17.01 24.71
N GLU A 350 38.08 -16.88 25.38
CA GLU A 350 37.37 -17.99 25.99
C GLU A 350 35.91 -18.05 25.53
N SER A 351 35.37 -19.26 25.45
CA SER A 351 33.98 -19.52 25.04
C SER A 351 33.18 -19.99 26.24
N ILE A 352 32.24 -19.17 26.71
CA ILE A 352 31.48 -19.43 27.94
C ILE A 352 30.02 -19.74 27.60
N PRO A 353 29.44 -20.81 28.18
CA PRO A 353 28.02 -21.09 28.01
C PRO A 353 27.16 -20.09 28.78
N ILE A 354 26.11 -19.59 28.12
CA ILE A 354 25.12 -18.70 28.72
C ILE A 354 24.07 -19.55 29.46
N LYS A 355 23.85 -19.24 30.74
CA LYS A 355 22.85 -19.89 31.61
C LYS A 355 21.87 -18.86 32.17
N ASN A 356 20.58 -19.05 31.91
CA ASN A 356 19.51 -18.10 32.26
C ASN A 356 19.81 -16.67 31.78
N GLY A 357 20.36 -16.55 30.57
CA GLY A 357 20.79 -15.29 30.00
C GLY A 357 22.03 -14.69 30.64
N LYS A 358 22.59 -15.25 31.72
CA LYS A 358 23.82 -14.77 32.38
C LYS A 358 25.05 -15.54 31.89
N PHE A 359 26.16 -14.83 31.76
CA PHE A 359 27.49 -15.42 31.64
C PHE A 359 28.39 -14.82 32.71
N VAL A 360 29.22 -15.67 33.33
CA VAL A 360 30.19 -15.27 34.34
C VAL A 360 31.51 -15.92 34.00
N TYR A 361 32.56 -15.12 33.91
CA TYR A 361 33.93 -15.56 33.71
C TYR A 361 34.83 -14.94 34.75
N LYS A 362 35.72 -15.75 35.31
CA LYS A 362 36.73 -15.31 36.27
C LYS A 362 38.08 -15.27 35.58
N TYR A 363 38.75 -14.14 35.64
CA TYR A 363 40.08 -13.94 35.08
C TYR A 363 41.05 -13.47 36.16
N THR A 364 42.26 -14.03 36.16
CA THR A 364 43.33 -13.63 37.07
C THR A 364 44.47 -13.03 36.26
N PRO A 365 44.74 -11.71 36.35
CA PRO A 365 45.75 -11.05 35.55
C PRO A 365 47.18 -11.38 36.02
N THR A 366 48.03 -11.75 35.07
CA THR A 366 49.44 -12.12 35.31
C THR A 366 50.41 -10.94 35.10
N ALA A 367 49.96 -9.84 34.52
CA ALA A 367 50.78 -8.68 34.19
C ALA A 367 50.05 -7.37 34.52
N ARG A 368 50.82 -6.31 34.82
CA ARG A 368 50.27 -4.96 35.05
C ARG A 368 49.96 -4.29 33.72
N GLY A 369 48.89 -3.49 33.69
CA GLY A 369 48.49 -2.75 32.49
C GLY A 369 46.98 -2.52 32.38
N GLU A 370 46.59 -1.82 31.32
CA GLU A 370 45.18 -1.65 30.94
C GLU A 370 44.71 -2.87 30.15
N TYR A 371 43.58 -3.45 30.54
CA TYR A 371 42.94 -4.56 29.86
C TYR A 371 41.58 -4.13 29.31
N ARG A 372 41.28 -4.55 28.08
CA ARG A 372 39.99 -4.36 27.43
C ARG A 372 39.27 -5.69 27.34
N VAL A 373 38.06 -5.78 27.88
CA VAL A 373 37.22 -6.97 27.82
C VAL A 373 36.17 -6.74 26.76
N GLN A 374 36.13 -7.61 25.75
CA GLN A 374 35.12 -7.60 24.70
C GLN A 374 34.32 -8.89 24.78
N ALA A 375 33.00 -8.78 24.96
CA ALA A 375 32.07 -9.89 24.85
C ALA A 375 31.45 -9.88 23.45
N VAL A 376 31.60 -10.97 22.70
CA VAL A 376 31.09 -11.13 21.33
C VAL A 376 30.14 -12.31 21.28
N TYR A 377 28.90 -12.02 20.93
CA TYR A 377 27.84 -13.01 20.73
C TYR A 377 27.44 -13.05 19.26
N THR A 378 27.38 -14.24 18.67
CA THR A 378 27.04 -14.41 17.25
C THR A 378 25.73 -15.18 17.13
N ARG A 379 24.73 -14.58 16.47
CA ARG A 379 23.43 -15.22 16.21
C ARG A 379 22.98 -14.95 14.78
N ASN A 380 22.57 -16.00 14.06
CA ASN A 380 22.12 -15.94 12.67
C ASN A 380 23.10 -15.19 11.74
N GLY A 381 24.42 -15.37 11.93
CA GLY A 381 25.46 -14.72 11.13
C GLY A 381 25.76 -13.25 11.48
N LYS A 382 25.00 -12.62 12.39
CA LYS A 382 25.27 -11.26 12.91
C LYS A 382 26.06 -11.33 14.21
N LYS A 383 27.11 -10.50 14.32
CA LYS A 383 27.95 -10.36 15.51
C LYS A 383 27.47 -9.17 16.35
N TYR A 384 27.25 -9.40 17.64
CA TYR A 384 26.91 -8.41 18.65
C TYR A 384 28.07 -8.32 19.64
N ALA A 385 28.69 -7.15 19.76
CA ALA A 385 29.84 -6.96 20.64
C ALA A 385 29.61 -5.83 21.64
N LYS A 386 30.09 -6.02 22.88
CA LYS A 386 30.19 -5.00 23.91
C LYS A 386 31.58 -5.02 24.53
N GLU A 387 32.05 -3.85 24.94
CA GLU A 387 33.37 -3.67 25.51
C GLU A 387 33.27 -2.97 26.86
N ASP A 388 34.13 -3.38 27.79
CA ASP A 388 34.39 -2.73 29.07
C ASP A 388 35.90 -2.79 29.38
N ARG A 389 36.38 -2.03 30.36
CA ARG A 389 37.81 -1.91 30.66
C ARG A 389 38.10 -1.99 32.15
N PHE A 390 39.27 -2.53 32.49
CA PHE A 390 39.80 -2.53 33.84
C PHE A 390 41.32 -2.29 33.82
N VAL A 391 41.86 -1.83 34.94
CA VAL A 391 43.28 -1.52 35.12
C VAL A 391 43.86 -2.40 36.21
N VAL A 392 45.05 -2.96 35.95
CA VAL A 392 45.80 -3.78 36.92
C VAL A 392 47.03 -3.00 37.38
N SER A 393 47.08 -2.71 38.68
CA SER A 393 48.14 -1.91 39.34
C SER A 393 49.21 -2.77 40.02
#